data_AF-A0A0A1ME52-F1
#
_entry.id   AF-A0A0A1ME52-F1
#
_cell.length_a   1.000
_cell.length_b   1.000
_cell.length_c   1.000
_cell.angle_alpha   90.00
_cell.angle_beta   90.00
_cell.angle_gamma   90.00
#
_symmetry.space_group_name_H-M   'P 1'
#
loop_
_entity.id
_entity.type
_entity.pdbx_description
1 polymer ?
#
loop_
_entity_poly.entity_id
_entity_poly.type
_entity_poly.pdbx_seq_one_letter_code
_entity_poly.pdbx_strand_id
1 'polypeptide(L)'
;MGKAKRNINIPKAKEPDQLANKGKLYSYSQNEKIKGINEDNVVFSWKFFDRKHELFNCGATESGWFISLFDILYQVSDMAYIEFRQQRNKGLRVHPHDWKDTTAKFDLDDNLLEQLEEDNACIQFSVSQAKGRVHGFMIDNIFYIVWLDRHHNLYPSENHGGIKKYQAPFTPFEQLEEDMRLYQVENAKLKEEIDAYEKLLEEY
;
A
#
# COMPACT_ATOMS: atom_id res chain seq x y z
N MET A 1 61.09 25.57 -9.28
CA MET A 1 59.93 25.69 -10.17
C MET A 1 58.69 25.12 -9.47
N GLY A 2 57.95 25.97 -8.74
CA GLY A 2 56.76 25.55 -8.00
C GLY A 2 55.52 25.57 -8.90
N LYS A 3 54.79 24.46 -8.97
CA LYS A 3 53.50 24.40 -9.68
C LYS A 3 52.46 25.22 -8.89
N ALA A 4 51.94 26.29 -9.50
CA ALA A 4 50.82 27.05 -8.95
C ALA A 4 49.58 26.15 -8.90
N LYS A 5 49.06 25.89 -7.69
CA LYS A 5 47.76 25.22 -7.51
C LYS A 5 46.67 26.17 -8.01
N ARG A 6 45.96 25.77 -9.07
CA ARG A 6 44.74 26.47 -9.50
C ARG A 6 43.66 26.24 -8.43
N ASN A 7 43.22 27.32 -7.78
CA ASN A 7 42.05 27.28 -6.92
C ASN A 7 40.81 27.08 -7.80
N ILE A 8 40.30 25.85 -7.85
CA ILE A 8 39.00 25.55 -8.45
C ILE A 8 37.95 26.01 -7.45
N ASN A 9 37.26 27.09 -7.77
CA ASN A 9 36.17 27.59 -6.94
C ASN A 9 34.93 26.74 -7.22
N ILE A 10 34.68 25.76 -6.35
CA ILE A 10 33.47 24.93 -6.42
C ILE A 10 32.28 25.85 -6.07
N PRO A 11 31.26 26.00 -6.93
CA PRO A 11 30.09 26.79 -6.58
C PRO A 11 29.48 26.18 -5.31
N LYS A 12 29.39 26.97 -4.24
CA LYS A 12 28.63 26.55 -3.06
C LYS A 12 27.20 26.35 -3.50
N ALA A 13 26.67 25.15 -3.27
CA ALA A 13 25.25 24.88 -3.45
C ALA A 13 24.47 25.99 -2.76
N LYS A 14 23.48 26.57 -3.45
CA LYS A 14 22.49 27.39 -2.75
C LYS A 14 21.89 26.48 -1.67
N GLU A 15 22.00 26.88 -0.41
CA GLU A 15 21.18 26.28 0.64
C GLU A 15 19.74 26.31 0.11
N PRO A 16 19.00 25.19 0.19
CA PRO A 16 17.59 25.19 -0.17
C PRO A 16 16.95 26.35 0.58
N ASP A 17 16.09 27.13 -0.10
CA ASP A 17 15.29 28.16 0.57
C ASP A 17 14.76 27.53 1.86
N GLN A 18 15.11 28.15 3.00
CA GLN A 18 14.60 27.72 4.28
C GLN A 18 13.11 28.06 4.30
N LEU A 19 12.32 27.18 3.67
CA LEU A 19 10.92 26.99 3.99
C LEU A 19 10.91 26.56 5.45
N ALA A 20 10.81 27.57 6.30
CA ALA A 20 10.62 27.48 7.72
C ALA A 20 9.29 26.77 7.99
N ASN A 21 9.32 25.44 7.93
CA ASN A 21 8.33 24.55 8.53
C ASN A 21 9.08 23.35 9.13
N LYS A 22 10.11 23.64 9.93
CA LYS A 22 10.64 22.65 10.88
C LYS A 22 9.76 22.67 12.12
N GLY A 23 8.87 21.67 12.23
CA GLY A 23 8.33 21.23 13.52
C GLY A 23 7.10 21.97 14.07
N LYS A 24 6.17 22.41 13.22
CA LYS A 24 4.78 22.64 13.65
C LYS A 24 3.88 21.85 12.72
N LEU A 25 3.01 21.00 13.29
CA LEU A 25 2.10 20.17 12.49
C LEU A 25 1.23 21.04 11.56
N TYR A 26 0.87 22.26 11.98
CA TYR A 26 0.13 23.25 11.18
C TYR A 26 0.39 24.69 11.65
N SER A 27 0.11 25.69 10.79
CA SER A 27 0.10 27.11 11.17
C SER A 27 -1.15 27.47 11.99
N TYR A 28 -1.14 28.56 12.76
CA TYR A 28 -2.30 28.99 13.57
C TYR A 28 -3.57 29.25 12.72
N SER A 29 -3.41 29.75 11.49
CA SER A 29 -4.51 29.91 10.54
C SER A 29 -4.99 28.57 9.95
N GLN A 30 -4.16 27.53 9.94
CA GLN A 30 -4.57 26.16 9.63
C GLN A 30 -5.16 25.43 10.84
N ASN A 31 -4.80 25.80 12.09
CA ASN A 31 -5.45 25.26 13.28
C ASN A 31 -6.93 25.69 13.38
N GLU A 32 -7.28 26.89 12.91
CA GLU A 32 -8.68 27.31 12.76
C GLU A 32 -9.39 26.51 11.64
N LYS A 33 -8.66 26.12 10.59
CA LYS A 33 -9.17 25.16 9.57
C LYS A 33 -9.25 23.72 10.10
N ILE A 34 -8.49 23.34 11.13
CA ILE A 34 -8.49 22.00 11.73
C ILE A 34 -9.56 21.85 12.81
N LYS A 35 -9.87 22.92 13.54
CA LYS A 35 -11.12 23.02 14.29
C LYS A 35 -12.36 22.94 13.38
N GLY A 36 -12.14 23.13 12.08
CA GLY A 36 -13.10 22.90 11.00
C GLY A 36 -12.68 21.79 10.04
N ILE A 37 -11.86 20.80 10.45
CA ILE A 37 -12.02 19.47 9.86
C ILE A 37 -13.47 19.18 10.17
N ASN A 38 -14.31 19.28 9.14
CA ASN A 38 -15.72 19.02 9.29
C ASN A 38 -15.77 17.64 9.95
N GLU A 39 -16.46 17.48 11.09
CA GLU A 39 -16.59 16.15 11.73
C GLU A 39 -17.17 15.12 10.74
N ASP A 40 -17.68 15.61 9.60
CA ASP A 40 -18.14 14.87 8.43
C ASP A 40 -17.05 14.44 7.42
N ASN A 41 -15.80 14.92 7.44
CA ASN A 41 -14.81 14.53 6.42
C ASN A 41 -14.36 13.08 6.55
N VAL A 42 -14.05 12.42 5.44
CA VAL A 42 -13.64 11.01 5.45
C VAL A 42 -12.30 10.84 6.16
N VAL A 43 -12.27 9.97 7.16
CA VAL A 43 -11.06 9.57 7.90
C VAL A 43 -10.74 8.11 7.55
N PHE A 44 -9.47 7.82 7.25
CA PHE A 44 -9.05 6.44 7.00
C PHE A 44 -8.54 5.76 8.28
N SER A 45 -9.04 4.56 8.51
CA SER A 45 -8.54 3.64 9.54
C SER A 45 -7.90 2.42 8.89
N TRP A 46 -6.71 2.08 9.37
CA TRP A 46 -5.96 0.90 8.93
C TRP A 46 -6.12 -0.29 9.88
N LYS A 47 -7.00 -0.19 10.88
CA LYS A 47 -7.18 -1.19 11.95
C LYS A 47 -7.44 -2.61 11.42
N PHE A 48 -8.14 -2.71 10.29
CA PHE A 48 -8.53 -3.97 9.65
C PHE A 48 -7.77 -4.24 8.35
N PHE A 49 -6.71 -3.49 8.08
CA PHE A 49 -5.97 -3.64 6.83
C PHE A 49 -5.22 -4.95 6.80
N ASP A 50 -5.61 -5.85 5.89
CA ASP A 50 -4.99 -7.14 5.69
C ASP A 50 -4.14 -7.15 4.40
N ARG A 51 -2.85 -6.86 4.59
CA ARG A 51 -1.82 -6.92 3.56
C ARG A 51 -1.41 -8.36 3.21
N LYS A 52 -1.69 -9.34 4.07
CA LYS A 52 -1.17 -10.71 3.95
C LYS A 52 -2.08 -11.61 3.11
N HIS A 53 -3.31 -11.18 2.83
CA HIS A 53 -4.23 -11.92 1.98
C HIS A 53 -3.63 -12.24 0.60
N GLU A 54 -3.73 -13.51 0.16
CA GLU A 54 -3.13 -14.00 -1.08
C GLU A 54 -3.58 -13.26 -2.36
N LEU A 55 -4.80 -12.71 -2.34
CA LEU A 55 -5.37 -11.97 -3.48
C LEU A 55 -5.13 -10.46 -3.43
N PHE A 56 -4.85 -9.90 -2.25
CA PHE A 56 -4.85 -8.45 -2.01
C PHE A 56 -3.51 -7.94 -1.44
N ASN A 57 -2.46 -8.75 -1.58
CA ASN A 57 -1.12 -8.46 -1.09
C ASN A 57 -0.32 -7.43 -1.92
N CYS A 58 -0.91 -6.85 -2.96
CA CYS A 58 -0.25 -5.91 -3.88
C CYS A 58 1.00 -6.49 -4.61
N GLY A 59 1.11 -7.82 -4.76
CA GLY A 59 2.14 -8.44 -5.59
C GLY A 59 2.06 -8.00 -7.06
N ALA A 60 3.20 -7.99 -7.75
CA ALA A 60 3.33 -7.52 -9.13
C ALA A 60 2.70 -6.13 -9.40
N THR A 61 2.79 -5.22 -8.41
CA THR A 61 2.26 -3.85 -8.52
C THR A 61 3.38 -2.87 -8.80
N GLU A 62 3.20 -2.03 -9.82
CA GLU A 62 4.14 -0.99 -10.17
C GLU A 62 4.14 0.17 -9.16
N SER A 63 5.28 0.82 -8.95
CA SER A 63 5.42 1.94 -8.00
C SER A 63 4.45 3.10 -8.31
N GLY A 64 4.23 3.39 -9.60
CA GLY A 64 3.29 4.43 -10.04
C GLY A 64 1.85 4.18 -9.61
N TRP A 65 1.44 2.93 -9.37
CA TRP A 65 0.11 2.63 -8.87
C TRP A 65 -0.08 3.12 -7.43
N PHE A 66 0.95 2.99 -6.60
CA PHE A 66 0.91 3.50 -5.22
C PHE A 66 0.84 5.03 -5.18
N ILE A 67 1.47 5.71 -6.14
CA ILE A 67 1.33 7.17 -6.28
C ILE A 67 -0.14 7.53 -6.53
N SER A 68 -0.80 6.86 -7.48
CA SER A 68 -2.24 7.05 -7.72
C SER A 68 -3.11 6.69 -6.52
N LEU A 69 -2.73 5.67 -5.74
CA LEU A 69 -3.41 5.32 -4.49
C LEU A 69 -3.31 6.47 -3.48
N PHE A 70 -2.13 7.02 -3.26
CA PHE A 70 -1.97 8.12 -2.32
C PHE A 70 -2.67 9.40 -2.78
N ASP A 71 -2.66 9.69 -4.09
CA ASP A 71 -3.40 10.82 -4.65
C ASP A 71 -4.91 10.68 -4.39
N ILE A 72 -5.49 9.49 -4.59
CA ILE A 72 -6.92 9.29 -4.34
C ILE A 72 -7.25 9.31 -2.85
N LEU A 73 -6.39 8.73 -2.00
CA LEU A 73 -6.60 8.76 -0.54
C LEU A 73 -6.54 10.20 -0.04
N TYR A 74 -5.58 10.99 -0.52
CA TYR A 74 -5.51 12.42 -0.21
C TYR A 74 -6.78 13.15 -0.66
N GLN A 75 -7.23 12.94 -1.91
CA GLN A 75 -8.46 13.55 -2.43
C GLN A 75 -9.68 13.19 -1.60
N VAL A 76 -9.83 11.91 -1.23
CA VAL A 76 -10.98 11.44 -0.44
C VAL A 76 -10.92 11.97 1.00
N SER A 77 -9.73 12.11 1.59
CA SER A 77 -9.60 12.65 2.96
C SER A 77 -10.01 14.12 3.10
N ASP A 78 -10.03 14.87 2.00
CA ASP A 78 -10.51 16.26 1.95
C ASP A 78 -12.02 16.36 1.68
N MET A 79 -12.69 15.22 1.42
CA MET A 79 -14.09 15.15 1.05
C MET A 79 -14.99 14.88 2.26
N ALA A 80 -16.16 15.54 2.30
CA ALA A 80 -17.22 15.20 3.26
C ALA A 80 -17.78 13.79 2.97
N TYR A 81 -18.10 13.02 4.01
CA TYR A 81 -18.58 11.64 3.91
C TYR A 81 -19.84 11.52 3.03
N ILE A 82 -20.77 12.47 3.16
CA ILE A 82 -21.99 12.50 2.33
C ILE A 82 -21.64 12.66 0.85
N GLU A 83 -20.69 13.54 0.54
CA GLU A 83 -20.22 13.74 -0.83
C GLU A 83 -19.52 12.47 -1.34
N PHE A 84 -18.63 11.89 -0.54
CA PHE A 84 -17.92 10.66 -0.87
C PHE A 84 -18.88 9.52 -1.22
N ARG A 85 -19.93 9.29 -0.41
CA ARG A 85 -20.93 8.25 -0.70
C ARG A 85 -21.72 8.48 -1.99
N GLN A 86 -21.80 9.72 -2.47
CA GLN A 86 -22.52 10.09 -3.69
C GLN A 86 -21.64 10.09 -4.95
N GLN A 87 -20.31 9.96 -4.82
CA GLN A 87 -19.42 9.98 -5.98
C GLN A 87 -19.64 8.76 -6.89
N ARG A 88 -20.14 9.02 -8.10
CA ARG A 88 -20.35 8.03 -9.18
C ARG A 88 -19.61 8.40 -10.48
N ASN A 89 -18.77 9.43 -10.42
CA ASN A 89 -18.12 10.01 -11.58
C ASN A 89 -16.96 9.15 -12.08
N LYS A 90 -16.53 9.35 -13.34
CA LYS A 90 -15.44 8.58 -13.96
C LYS A 90 -14.11 8.65 -13.19
N GLY A 91 -13.88 9.72 -12.41
CA GLY A 91 -12.64 9.91 -11.62
C GLY A 91 -12.60 9.15 -10.30
N LEU A 92 -13.75 9.03 -9.62
CA LEU A 92 -13.88 8.39 -8.31
C LEU A 92 -15.24 7.66 -8.27
N ARG A 93 -15.21 6.35 -8.53
CA ARG A 93 -16.41 5.50 -8.53
C ARG A 93 -16.55 4.83 -7.18
N VAL A 94 -17.33 5.45 -6.30
CA VAL A 94 -17.70 4.87 -5.02
C VAL A 94 -18.97 4.06 -5.21
N HIS A 95 -19.02 2.84 -4.68
CA HIS A 95 -20.24 2.05 -4.69
C HIS A 95 -20.23 1.06 -3.53
N PRO A 96 -21.41 0.73 -2.98
CA PRO A 96 -21.55 -0.39 -2.07
C PRO A 96 -21.11 -1.69 -2.75
N HIS A 97 -20.72 -2.67 -1.94
CA HIS A 97 -20.43 -4.01 -2.41
C HIS A 97 -20.96 -5.04 -1.41
N ASP A 98 -21.27 -6.23 -1.91
CA ASP A 98 -21.85 -7.32 -1.14
C ASP A 98 -20.77 -8.38 -0.89
N TRP A 99 -20.45 -8.68 0.36
CA TRP A 99 -19.45 -9.70 0.70
C TRP A 99 -19.96 -11.13 0.45
N LYS A 100 -21.28 -11.35 0.36
CA LYS A 100 -21.86 -12.67 0.08
C LYS A 100 -21.51 -13.17 -1.32
N ASP A 101 -21.33 -12.28 -2.29
CA ASP A 101 -21.06 -12.61 -3.70
C ASP A 101 -19.63 -12.19 -4.13
N THR A 102 -18.63 -12.61 -3.38
CA THR A 102 -17.22 -12.27 -3.63
C THR A 102 -16.29 -13.47 -3.54
N THR A 103 -15.11 -13.33 -4.13
CA THR A 103 -14.07 -14.39 -4.11
C THR A 103 -13.41 -14.61 -2.76
N ALA A 104 -13.54 -13.65 -1.84
CA ALA A 104 -12.93 -13.69 -0.53
C ALA A 104 -13.80 -12.91 0.46
N LYS A 105 -13.92 -13.42 1.69
CA LYS A 105 -14.63 -12.75 2.78
C LYS A 105 -13.63 -12.34 3.84
N PHE A 106 -13.80 -11.13 4.36
CA PHE A 106 -12.99 -10.67 5.48
C PHE A 106 -13.55 -11.24 6.78
N ASP A 107 -12.66 -11.70 7.66
CA ASP A 107 -13.00 -12.35 8.93
C ASP A 107 -13.44 -11.31 9.98
N LEU A 108 -14.68 -10.84 9.82
CA LEU A 108 -15.40 -9.98 10.76
C LEU A 108 -16.43 -10.81 11.52
N ASP A 109 -16.83 -10.35 12.70
CA ASP A 109 -17.99 -10.90 13.41
C ASP A 109 -19.22 -10.89 12.49
N ASP A 110 -19.89 -12.03 12.37
CA ASP A 110 -21.02 -12.21 11.43
C ASP A 110 -22.15 -11.22 11.69
N ASN A 111 -22.44 -10.88 12.96
CA ASN A 111 -23.51 -9.91 13.27
C ASN A 111 -23.10 -8.50 12.85
N LEU A 112 -21.83 -8.13 13.07
CA LEU A 112 -21.31 -6.84 12.62
C LEU A 112 -21.31 -6.76 11.08
N LEU A 113 -20.91 -7.84 10.40
CA LEU A 113 -20.91 -7.90 8.95
C LEU A 113 -22.33 -7.73 8.38
N GLU A 114 -23.31 -8.42 8.96
CA GLU A 114 -24.72 -8.31 8.57
C GLU A 114 -25.24 -6.87 8.74
N GLN A 115 -24.95 -6.22 9.88
CA GLN A 115 -25.30 -4.81 10.11
C GLN A 115 -24.68 -3.88 9.06
N LEU A 116 -23.39 -4.06 8.76
CA LEU A 116 -22.68 -3.25 7.76
C LEU A 116 -23.25 -3.45 6.34
N GLU A 117 -23.68 -4.66 5.99
CA GLU A 117 -24.34 -4.93 4.72
C GLU A 117 -25.72 -4.26 4.65
N GLU A 118 -26.54 -4.37 5.69
CA GLU A 118 -27.87 -3.74 5.78
C GLU A 118 -27.80 -2.22 5.60
N ASP A 119 -26.79 -1.58 6.21
CA ASP A 119 -26.56 -0.13 6.11
C ASP A 119 -25.89 0.33 4.81
N ASN A 120 -25.63 -0.61 3.88
CA ASN A 120 -24.81 -0.39 2.67
C ASN A 120 -23.46 0.26 3.00
N ALA A 121 -22.89 -0.10 4.16
CA ALA A 121 -21.67 0.47 4.71
C ALA A 121 -20.42 -0.21 4.14
N CYS A 122 -20.52 -1.44 3.62
CA CYS A 122 -19.48 -2.08 2.83
C CYS A 122 -19.29 -1.32 1.51
N ILE A 123 -18.15 -0.65 1.34
CA ILE A 123 -17.90 0.29 0.25
C ILE A 123 -16.58 -0.01 -0.44
N GLN A 124 -16.61 0.11 -1.76
CA GLN A 124 -15.42 0.12 -2.60
C GLN A 124 -15.32 1.43 -3.37
N PHE A 125 -14.09 1.86 -3.63
CA PHE A 125 -13.83 2.98 -4.52
C PHE A 125 -12.62 2.76 -5.44
N SER A 126 -12.66 3.36 -6.62
CA SER A 126 -11.60 3.22 -7.63
C SER A 126 -10.35 4.03 -7.28
N VAL A 127 -9.17 3.43 -7.45
CA VAL A 127 -7.89 4.15 -7.33
C VAL A 127 -7.64 5.07 -8.53
N SER A 128 -8.05 4.65 -9.72
CA SER A 128 -7.97 5.45 -10.95
C SER A 128 -8.97 4.95 -11.98
N GLN A 129 -9.07 5.63 -13.14
CA GLN A 129 -9.86 5.16 -14.28
C GLN A 129 -9.47 3.75 -14.75
N ALA A 130 -8.24 3.30 -14.50
CA ALA A 130 -7.69 2.12 -15.16
C ALA A 130 -7.27 0.95 -14.25
N LYS A 131 -7.01 1.11 -12.94
CA LYS A 131 -6.32 0.03 -12.19
C LYS A 131 -6.67 -0.04 -10.70
N GLY A 132 -7.54 -0.97 -10.33
CA GLY A 132 -7.73 -1.41 -8.95
C GLY A 132 -8.73 -0.63 -8.10
N ARG A 133 -9.00 -1.18 -6.92
CA ARG A 133 -9.99 -0.67 -5.97
C ARG A 133 -9.46 -0.73 -4.53
N VAL A 134 -10.00 0.13 -3.69
CA VAL A 134 -9.88 0.04 -2.24
C VAL A 134 -11.19 -0.51 -1.71
N HIS A 135 -11.12 -1.55 -0.89
CA HIS A 135 -12.28 -2.19 -0.27
C HIS A 135 -12.25 -2.00 1.23
N GLY A 136 -13.43 -1.80 1.81
CA GLY A 136 -13.57 -1.54 3.23
C GLY A 136 -15.01 -1.31 3.63
N PHE A 137 -15.20 -0.73 4.79
CA PHE A 137 -16.52 -0.37 5.29
C PHE A 137 -16.48 0.95 6.04
N MET A 138 -17.63 1.64 6.06
CA MET A 138 -17.80 2.91 6.75
C MET A 138 -18.48 2.72 8.10
N ILE A 139 -17.97 3.39 9.12
CA ILE A 139 -18.71 3.65 10.37
C ILE A 139 -18.57 5.14 10.62
N ASP A 140 -19.70 5.84 10.64
CA ASP A 140 -19.77 7.31 10.61
C ASP A 140 -18.96 7.88 9.43
N ASN A 141 -18.00 8.77 9.70
CA ASN A 141 -17.09 9.34 8.72
C ASN A 141 -15.78 8.54 8.56
N ILE A 142 -15.64 7.39 9.23
CA ILE A 142 -14.40 6.60 9.21
C ILE A 142 -14.52 5.46 8.20
N PHE A 143 -13.67 5.49 7.17
CA PHE A 143 -13.46 4.39 6.23
C PHE A 143 -12.39 3.43 6.77
N TYR A 144 -12.80 2.23 7.17
CA TYR A 144 -11.90 1.15 7.56
C TYR A 144 -11.42 0.42 6.31
N ILE A 145 -10.17 0.66 5.93
CA ILE A 145 -9.55 -0.04 4.80
C ILE A 145 -9.30 -1.49 5.21
N VAL A 146 -9.81 -2.41 4.39
CA VAL A 146 -9.61 -3.85 4.56
C VAL A 146 -8.59 -4.35 3.53
N TRP A 147 -8.84 -4.09 2.24
CA TRP A 147 -8.01 -4.62 1.16
C TRP A 147 -7.71 -3.59 0.06
N LEU A 148 -6.55 -3.80 -0.57
CA LEU A 148 -6.10 -3.09 -1.76
C LEU A 148 -6.14 -4.05 -2.95
N ASP A 149 -7.17 -3.92 -3.78
CA ASP A 149 -7.42 -4.81 -4.89
C ASP A 149 -6.92 -4.24 -6.22
N ARG A 150 -5.60 -4.28 -6.39
CA ARG A 150 -4.92 -3.85 -7.62
C ARG A 150 -5.38 -4.63 -8.86
N HIS A 151 -5.75 -5.89 -8.70
CA HIS A 151 -5.90 -6.85 -9.78
C HIS A 151 -7.36 -7.19 -10.12
N HIS A 152 -8.32 -6.55 -9.43
CA HIS A 152 -9.74 -6.81 -9.56
C HIS A 152 -10.12 -8.25 -9.18
N ASN A 153 -9.45 -8.76 -8.16
CA ASN A 153 -9.65 -10.12 -7.67
C ASN A 153 -10.95 -10.29 -6.88
N LEU A 154 -11.50 -9.21 -6.31
CA LEU A 154 -12.73 -9.34 -5.50
C LEU A 154 -13.94 -9.69 -6.37
N TYR A 155 -14.01 -9.06 -7.55
CA TYR A 155 -15.02 -9.31 -8.57
C TYR A 155 -14.32 -9.61 -9.90
N PRO A 156 -13.79 -10.84 -10.06
CA PRO A 156 -13.05 -11.22 -11.25
C PRO A 156 -14.01 -11.29 -12.44
N SER A 157 -13.49 -10.94 -13.62
CA SER A 157 -14.23 -11.04 -14.88
C SER A 157 -13.37 -11.84 -15.85
N GLU A 158 -13.99 -12.81 -16.54
CA GLU A 158 -13.34 -13.60 -17.60
C GLU A 158 -12.73 -12.69 -18.67
N ASN A 159 -13.43 -11.61 -19.03
CA ASN A 159 -12.96 -10.60 -19.98
C ASN A 159 -11.70 -9.84 -19.51
N HIS A 160 -11.34 -9.96 -18.23
CA HIS A 160 -10.19 -9.30 -17.60
C HIS A 160 -9.13 -10.29 -17.09
N GLY A 161 -9.24 -11.57 -17.46
CA GLY A 161 -8.25 -12.61 -17.16
C GLY A 161 -8.45 -13.34 -15.83
N GLY A 162 -9.66 -13.28 -15.26
CA GLY A 162 -10.01 -14.03 -14.04
C GLY A 162 -9.23 -13.62 -12.79
N ILE A 163 -9.14 -14.53 -11.81
CA ILE A 163 -8.41 -14.34 -10.56
C ILE A 163 -6.90 -14.37 -10.80
N LYS A 164 -6.17 -13.39 -10.26
CA LYS A 164 -4.72 -13.26 -10.39
C LYS A 164 -4.05 -13.33 -9.03
N LYS A 165 -3.24 -14.37 -8.83
CA LYS A 165 -2.44 -14.56 -7.61
C LYS A 165 -1.00 -14.15 -7.86
N TYR A 166 -0.44 -13.38 -6.93
CA TYR A 166 0.95 -12.94 -6.98
C TYR A 166 1.61 -13.18 -5.63
N GLN A 167 2.91 -13.42 -5.66
CA GLN A 167 3.73 -13.40 -4.44
C GLN A 167 3.72 -11.99 -3.86
N ALA A 168 3.59 -11.89 -2.54
CA ALA A 168 3.65 -10.62 -1.84
C ALA A 168 4.99 -9.94 -2.13
N PRO A 169 5.01 -8.61 -2.36
CA PRO A 169 6.24 -7.91 -2.65
C PRO A 169 7.08 -7.84 -1.38
N PHE A 170 8.34 -8.24 -1.48
CA PHE A 170 9.33 -8.05 -0.42
C PHE A 170 9.77 -6.59 -0.37
N THR A 171 9.99 -6.09 0.83
CA THR A 171 10.83 -4.92 1.04
C THR A 171 12.28 -5.27 0.67
N PRO A 172 13.13 -4.27 0.34
CA PRO A 172 14.53 -4.52 0.06
C PRO A 172 15.26 -5.26 1.18
N PHE A 173 14.85 -5.03 2.43
CA PHE A 173 15.41 -5.69 3.60
C PHE A 173 14.97 -7.16 3.70
N GLU A 174 13.68 -7.45 3.55
CA GLU A 174 13.18 -8.84 3.58
C GLU A 174 13.77 -9.66 2.42
N GLN A 175 13.96 -9.05 1.25
CA GLN A 175 14.64 -9.69 0.13
C GLN A 175 16.08 -10.06 0.50
N LEU A 176 16.80 -9.13 1.14
CA LEU A 176 18.16 -9.37 1.59
C LEU A 176 18.23 -10.49 2.64
N GLU A 177 17.30 -10.52 3.59
CA GLU A 177 17.21 -11.60 4.59
C GLU A 177 16.99 -12.96 3.94
N GLU A 178 16.11 -13.03 2.94
CA GLU A 178 15.84 -14.26 2.21
C GLU A 178 17.05 -14.70 1.37
N ASP A 179 17.70 -13.76 0.67
CA ASP A 179 18.92 -14.05 -0.09
C ASP A 179 20.04 -14.55 0.84
N MET A 180 20.23 -13.91 2.00
CA MET A 180 21.19 -14.35 3.02
C MET A 180 20.88 -15.76 3.52
N ARG A 181 19.60 -16.06 3.77
CA ARG A 181 19.17 -17.40 4.19
C ARG A 181 19.49 -18.44 3.13
N LEU A 182 19.21 -18.15 1.86
CA LEU A 182 19.52 -19.04 0.74
C LEU A 182 21.02 -19.28 0.60
N TYR A 183 21.84 -18.23 0.68
CA TYR A 183 23.30 -18.37 0.63
C TYR A 183 23.85 -19.18 1.81
N GLN A 184 23.29 -19.06 3.01
CA GLN A 184 23.70 -19.88 4.14
C GLN A 184 23.40 -21.37 3.93
N VAL A 185 22.21 -21.67 3.39
CA VAL A 185 21.82 -23.05 3.04
C VAL A 185 22.74 -23.63 1.98
N GLU A 186 23.00 -22.87 0.91
CA GLU A 186 23.89 -23.30 -0.17
C GLU A 186 25.33 -23.51 0.32
N ASN A 187 25.85 -22.58 1.13
CA ASN A 187 27.18 -22.72 1.72
C ASN A 187 27.30 -23.94 2.65
N ALA A 188 26.24 -24.27 3.40
CA ALA A 188 26.22 -25.47 4.24
C ALA A 188 26.30 -26.73 3.37
N LYS A 189 25.49 -26.79 2.31
CA LYS A 189 25.48 -27.92 1.37
C LYS A 189 26.83 -28.09 0.67
N LEU A 190 27.43 -27.01 0.18
CA LEU A 190 28.74 -27.06 -0.48
C LEU A 190 29.84 -27.53 0.47
N LYS A 191 29.80 -27.14 1.75
CA LYS A 191 30.74 -27.64 2.77
C LYS A 191 30.59 -29.15 2.98
N GLU A 192 29.36 -29.65 3.07
CA GLU A 192 29.12 -31.09 3.19
C GLU A 192 29.62 -31.87 1.96
N GLU A 193 29.43 -31.32 0.76
CA GLU A 193 29.94 -31.92 -0.48
C GLU A 193 31.48 -31.92 -0.53
N ILE A 194 32.12 -30.82 -0.14
CA ILE A 194 33.60 -30.73 -0.04
C ILE A 194 34.13 -31.75 0.95
N ASP A 195 33.58 -31.81 2.17
CA ASP A 195 34.00 -32.78 3.20
C ASP A 195 33.85 -34.24 2.71
N ALA A 196 32.82 -34.52 1.91
CA ALA A 196 32.62 -35.85 1.33
C ALA A 196 33.68 -36.18 0.26
N TYR A 197 34.02 -35.21 -0.60
CA TYR A 197 35.06 -35.40 -1.62
C TYR A 197 36.46 -35.51 -1.02
N GLU A 198 36.77 -34.75 0.02
CA GLU A 198 38.05 -34.83 0.74
C GLU A 198 38.26 -36.22 1.34
N LYS A 199 37.25 -36.79 2.00
CA LYS A 199 37.30 -38.17 2.51
C LYS A 199 37.53 -39.20 1.42
N LEU A 200 36.86 -39.05 0.28
CA LEU A 200 37.03 -39.98 -0.85
C LEU A 200 38.45 -39.91 -1.41
N LEU A 201 39.08 -38.73 -1.43
CA LEU A 201 40.46 -38.54 -1.89
C LEU A 201 41.49 -39.11 -0.91
N GLU A 202 41.23 -39.06 0.39
CA GLU A 202 42.10 -39.67 1.42
C GLU A 202 42.11 -41.21 1.38
N GLU A 203 41.10 -41.82 0.78
CA GLU A 203 40.98 -43.28 0.62
C GLU A 203 41.76 -43.83 -0.60
N TYR A 204 42.36 -42.98 -1.43
CA TYR A 204 43.21 -43.35 -2.60
C TYR A 204 44.69 -43.06 -2.37
#